data_AF-A0A1G0AHN6-F1
#
_entry.id   AF-A0A1G0AHN6-F1
#
_cell.length_a   1.000
_cell.length_b   1.000
_cell.length_c   1.000
_cell.angle_alpha   90.00
_cell.angle_beta   90.00
_cell.angle_gamma   90.00
#
_symmetry.space_group_name_H-M   'P 1'
#
loop_
_entity.id
_entity.type
_entity.pdbx_description
1 polymer ?
#
loop_
_entity_poly.entity_id
_entity_poly.type
_entity_poly.pdbx_seq_one_letter_code
_entity_poly.pdbx_strand_id
1 'polypeptide(L)'
;MTTLRLTPDQKDAVRRAAEILEKTLGRRLSQGETVAALAEFALRNRAALADAFSADAPDLAEDPFYDTALVFDAGRTDARGLDRLLYGRQ
;
A
#
# COMPACT_ATOMS: atom_id res chain seq x y z
N MET A 1 -19.45 -10.28 -3.55
CA MET A 1 -18.66 -10.55 -4.77
C MET A 1 -18.03 -9.23 -5.17
N THR A 2 -16.71 -9.11 -5.11
CA THR A 2 -16.00 -7.86 -5.37
C THR A 2 -15.25 -8.00 -6.68
N THR A 3 -15.43 -7.04 -7.59
CA THR A 3 -14.75 -7.06 -8.89
C THR A 3 -13.55 -6.14 -8.84
N LEU A 4 -12.36 -6.67 -9.12
CA LEU A 4 -11.11 -5.91 -9.19
C LEU A 4 -10.64 -5.86 -10.64
N ARG A 5 -10.34 -4.66 -11.15
CA ARG A 5 -9.70 -4.49 -12.45
C ARG A 5 -8.19 -4.53 -12.24
N LEU A 6 -7.55 -5.50 -12.87
CA LEU A 6 -6.09 -5.63 -12.85
C LEU A 6 -5.49 -5.13 -14.15
N THR A 7 -4.40 -4.38 -14.07
CA THR A 7 -3.56 -4.03 -15.21
C THR A 7 -2.89 -5.29 -15.79
N PRO A 8 -2.35 -5.24 -17.02
CA PRO A 8 -1.61 -6.37 -17.60
C PRO A 8 -0.47 -6.86 -16.69
N ASP A 9 0.32 -5.93 -16.14
CA ASP A 9 1.46 -6.26 -15.27
C ASP A 9 1.00 -6.94 -13.96
N GLN A 10 -0.12 -6.46 -13.39
CA GLN A 10 -0.72 -7.09 -12.20
C GLN A 10 -1.24 -8.49 -12.49
N LYS A 11 -1.81 -8.74 -13.68
CA LYS A 11 -2.22 -10.09 -14.08
C LYS A 11 -1.03 -11.03 -14.23
N ASP A 12 0.08 -10.52 -14.76
CA ASP A 12 1.33 -11.28 -14.88
C ASP A 12 1.95 -11.61 -13.53
N ALA A 13 1.93 -10.67 -12.58
CA ALA A 13 2.35 -10.92 -11.21
C ALA A 13 1.50 -12.01 -10.53
N VAL A 14 0.17 -11.96 -10.68
CA VAL A 14 -0.73 -12.99 -10.15
C VAL A 14 -0.47 -14.35 -10.79
N ARG A 15 -0.21 -14.41 -12.10
CA ARG A 15 0.15 -15.65 -12.79
C ARG A 15 1.45 -16.27 -12.23
N ARG A 16 2.50 -15.46 -12.06
CA ARG A 16 3.75 -15.93 -11.45
C ARG A 16 3.56 -16.40 -10.01
N ALA A 17 2.75 -15.69 -9.23
CA ALA A 17 2.41 -16.09 -7.87
C ALA A 17 1.68 -17.45 -7.85
N ALA A 18 0.75 -17.68 -8.79
CA ALA A 18 0.07 -18.96 -8.94
C ALA A 18 1.10 -20.08 -9.19
N GLU A 19 2.02 -19.91 -10.14
CA GLU A 19 3.06 -20.92 -10.45
C GLU A 19 3.94 -21.26 -9.24
N ILE A 20 4.29 -20.27 -8.41
CA ILE A 20 5.06 -20.48 -7.17
C ILE A 20 4.23 -21.30 -6.18
N LEU A 21 2.99 -20.88 -5.93
CA LEU A 21 2.10 -21.55 -4.98
C LEU A 21 1.77 -22.98 -5.43
N GLU A 22 1.60 -23.22 -6.73
CA GLU A 22 1.37 -24.55 -7.29
C GLU A 22 2.55 -25.49 -7.02
N LYS A 23 3.78 -25.01 -7.18
CA LYS A 23 5.00 -25.78 -6.86
C LYS A 23 5.07 -26.12 -5.37
N THR A 24 4.66 -25.21 -4.49
CA THR A 24 4.69 -25.42 -3.04
C THR A 24 3.57 -26.34 -2.55
N LEU A 25 2.36 -26.18 -3.08
CA LEU A 25 1.16 -26.90 -2.64
C LEU A 25 0.96 -28.23 -3.36
N GLY A 26 1.66 -28.47 -4.48
CA GLY A 26 1.53 -29.69 -5.29
C GLY A 26 0.17 -29.83 -5.98
N ARG A 27 -0.63 -28.76 -6.05
CA ARG A 27 -1.92 -28.71 -6.75
C ARG A 27 -2.03 -27.45 -7.58
N ARG A 28 -2.78 -27.53 -8.68
CA ARG A 28 -3.11 -26.38 -9.53
C ARG A 28 -4.05 -25.43 -8.78
N LEU A 29 -3.82 -24.12 -8.90
CA LEU A 29 -4.67 -23.09 -8.31
C LEU A 29 -5.36 -22.29 -9.39
N SER A 30 -6.64 -22.00 -9.19
CA SER A 30 -7.32 -21.01 -10.01
C SER A 30 -6.78 -19.60 -9.69
N GLN A 31 -6.99 -18.67 -10.63
CA GLN A 31 -6.62 -17.27 -10.42
C GLN A 31 -7.35 -16.67 -9.19
N GLY A 32 -8.62 -17.06 -8.98
CA GLY A 32 -9.39 -16.63 -7.81
C GLY A 32 -8.82 -17.13 -6.49
N GLU A 33 -8.44 -18.41 -6.42
CA GLU A 33 -7.80 -18.97 -5.22
C GLU A 33 -6.42 -18.34 -4.96
N THR A 34 -5.66 -18.05 -6.02
CA THR A 34 -4.35 -17.38 -5.91
C THR A 34 -4.52 -15.99 -5.30
N VAL A 35 -5.48 -15.20 -5.80
CA VAL A 35 -5.77 -13.86 -5.26
C VAL A 35 -6.24 -13.94 -3.81
N ALA A 36 -7.09 -14.92 -3.47
CA ALA A 36 -7.54 -15.13 -2.10
C ALA A 36 -6.38 -15.48 -1.16
N ALA A 37 -5.48 -16.38 -1.57
CA ALA A 37 -4.30 -16.76 -0.79
C ALA A 37 -3.35 -15.58 -0.58
N LEU A 38 -3.12 -14.76 -1.61
CA LEU A 38 -2.31 -13.54 -1.51
C LEU A 38 -2.95 -12.51 -0.55
N ALA A 39 -4.27 -12.31 -0.64
CA ALA A 39 -4.98 -11.41 0.27
C ALA A 39 -4.92 -11.89 1.73
N GLU A 40 -5.08 -13.20 1.96
CA GLU A 40 -4.95 -13.80 3.29
C GLU A 40 -3.53 -13.66 3.85
N PHE A 41 -2.51 -13.88 3.01
CA PHE A 41 -1.13 -13.65 3.37
C PHE A 41 -0.87 -12.19 3.74
N ALA A 42 -1.37 -11.23 2.95
CA ALA A 42 -1.23 -9.80 3.22
C ALA A 42 -1.90 -9.40 4.55
N LEU A 43 -3.07 -9.97 4.86
CA LEU A 43 -3.76 -9.72 6.14
C LEU A 43 -2.97 -10.24 7.34
N ARG A 44 -2.30 -11.39 7.19
CA ARG A 44 -1.45 -11.99 8.23
C ARG A 44 -0.11 -11.29 8.38
N ASN A 45 0.44 -10.73 7.29
CA ASN A 45 1.76 -10.11 7.23
C ASN A 45 1.66 -8.62 6.94
N ARG A 46 1.00 -7.87 7.84
CA ARG A 46 0.77 -6.42 7.66
C ARG A 46 2.04 -5.61 7.47
N ALA A 47 3.15 -6.01 8.10
CA ALA A 47 4.44 -5.34 7.93
C ALA A 47 4.95 -5.45 6.49
N ALA A 48 4.94 -6.66 5.91
CA ALA A 48 5.34 -6.88 4.52
C ALA A 48 4.44 -6.13 3.52
N LEU A 49 3.16 -5.93 3.85
CA LEU A 49 2.27 -5.11 3.06
C LEU A 49 2.65 -3.62 3.14
N ALA A 50 2.96 -3.10 4.32
CA ALA A 50 3.37 -1.72 4.50
C ALA A 50 4.70 -1.41 3.77
N ASP A 51 5.65 -2.34 3.81
CA ASP A 51 6.93 -2.20 3.11
C ASP A 51 6.74 -2.19 1.58
N ALA A 52 5.81 -3.00 1.06
CA ALA A 52 5.50 -3.01 -0.37
C ALA A 52 4.91 -1.68 -0.87
N PHE A 53 4.17 -0.95 -0.02
CA PHE A 53 3.68 0.40 -0.35
C PHE A 53 4.72 1.50 -0.08
N SER A 54 5.70 1.25 0.79
CA SER A 54 6.77 2.20 1.09
C SER A 54 7.76 2.34 -0.06
N ALA A 55 7.89 1.30 -0.91
CA ALA A 55 8.72 1.34 -2.11
C ALA A 55 8.15 2.23 -3.24
N ASP A 56 6.85 2.50 -3.21
CA ASP A 56 6.14 3.42 -4.13
C ASP A 56 5.92 4.80 -3.47
N ALA A 57 6.82 5.22 -2.57
CA ALA A 57 6.85 6.62 -2.15
C ALA A 57 7.03 7.46 -3.43
N PRO A 58 6.11 8.40 -3.73
CA PRO A 58 6.27 9.26 -4.88
C PRO A 58 7.65 9.94 -4.80
N ASP A 59 8.34 10.02 -5.94
CA ASP A 59 9.56 10.82 -6.01
C ASP A 59 9.17 12.29 -5.97
N LEU A 60 9.11 12.81 -4.75
CA LEU A 60 8.73 14.19 -4.47
C LEU A 60 9.93 15.13 -4.60
N ALA A 61 11.11 14.64 -5.00
CA ALA A 61 12.29 15.46 -5.19
C ALA A 61 12.14 16.46 -6.35
N GLU A 62 11.30 16.14 -7.34
CA GLU A 62 11.02 17.01 -8.49
C GLU A 62 9.66 17.72 -8.41
N ASP A 63 8.88 17.55 -7.33
CA ASP A 63 7.58 18.21 -7.19
C ASP A 63 7.77 19.69 -6.81
N PRO A 64 7.41 20.66 -7.68
CA PRO A 64 7.56 22.09 -7.41
C PRO A 64 6.67 22.60 -6.25
N PHE A 65 5.75 21.77 -5.75
CA PHE A 65 4.92 22.06 -4.57
C PHE A 65 5.38 21.33 -3.31
N TYR A 66 6.33 20.39 -3.41
CA TYR A 66 6.86 19.63 -2.27
C TYR A 66 8.20 20.21 -1.80
N ASP A 67 8.14 21.37 -1.13
CA ASP A 67 9.32 21.97 -0.51
C ASP A 67 9.50 21.46 0.94
N THR A 68 10.56 20.70 1.18
CA THR A 68 10.90 20.22 2.53
C THR A 68 11.50 21.29 3.44
N ALA A 69 11.85 22.47 2.92
CA ALA A 69 12.23 23.62 3.74
C ALA A 69 11.05 24.19 4.54
N LEU A 70 9.81 23.85 4.16
CA LEU A 70 8.56 24.21 4.85
C LEU A 70 8.08 23.11 5.84
N VAL A 71 8.91 22.11 6.14
CA VAL A 71 8.58 21.10 7.16
C VAL A 71 8.80 21.73 8.54
N PHE A 72 7.73 22.32 9.09
CA PHE A 72 7.68 22.65 10.50
C PHE A 72 7.59 21.33 11.29
N ASP A 73 8.47 21.17 12.30
CA ASP A 73 8.33 20.10 13.30
C ASP A 73 7.04 20.33 14.09
N ALA A 74 5.94 19.76 13.58
CA ALA A 74 4.61 19.93 14.14
C ALA A 74 4.37 19.07 15.40
N GLY A 75 5.39 18.36 15.90
CA GLY A 75 5.24 17.46 17.05
C GLY A 75 4.13 16.43 16.86
N ARG A 76 3.57 15.90 17.95
CA ARG A 76 2.38 15.02 17.89
C ARG A 76 1.16 15.86 17.52
N THR A 77 0.83 15.89 16.24
CA THR A 77 -0.37 16.56 15.73
C THR A 77 -1.62 15.82 16.20
N ASP A 78 -2.25 16.30 17.28
CA ASP A 78 -3.65 15.99 17.58
C ASP A 78 -4.50 16.81 16.60
N ALA A 79 -5.46 16.17 15.92
CA ALA A 79 -6.38 16.82 14.99
C ALA A 79 -7.08 18.04 15.62
N ARG A 80 -7.25 18.06 16.96
CA ARG A 80 -7.83 19.19 17.70
C ARG A 80 -6.84 20.35 17.95
N GLY A 81 -5.54 20.12 17.82
CA GLY A 81 -4.50 21.14 18.01
C GLY A 81 -4.33 22.05 16.78
N LEU A 82 -4.55 21.49 15.58
CA LEU A 82 -4.42 22.22 14.31
C LEU A 82 -5.43 23.36 14.17
N ASP A 83 -6.69 23.12 14.52
CA ASP A 83 -7.74 24.16 14.50
C ASP A 83 -7.39 25.33 15.44
N ARG A 84 -6.71 25.05 16.55
CA ARG A 84 -6.33 26.06 17.54
C ARG A 84 -5.19 26.97 17.06
N LEU A 85 -4.29 26.43 16.23
CA LEU A 85 -3.18 27.18 15.63
C LEU A 85 -3.65 28.04 14.45
N LEU A 86 -4.59 27.53 13.65
CA LEU A 86 -5.08 28.22 12.45
C LEU A 86 -6.12 29.30 12.74
N TYR A 87 -7.02 29.06 13.71
CA TYR A 87 -8.15 29.97 13.95
C TYR A 87 -7.97 30.89 15.17
N GLY A 88 -6.85 30.77 15.88
CA GLY A 88 -6.58 31.58 17.07
C GLY A 88 -7.50 31.23 18.25
N ARG A 89 -7.00 31.48 19.45
CA ARG A 89 -7.76 31.28 20.69
C ARG A 89 -8.77 32.42 20.83
N GLN A 90 -10.07 32.11 20.91
CA GLN A 90 -10.97 32.98 21.68
C GLN A 90 -10.60 32.90 23.17
#